data_AF-A0AAD4M1D8-F1
#
_entry.id   AF-A0AAD4M1D8-F1
#
_cell.length_a   1.000
_cell.length_b   1.000
_cell.length_c   1.000
_cell.angle_alpha   90.00
_cell.angle_beta   90.00
_cell.angle_gamma   90.00
#
_symmetry.space_group_name_H-M   'P 1'
#
loop_
_entity.id
_entity.type
_entity.pdbx_description
1 polymer ?
#
loop_
_entity_poly.entity_id
_entity_poly.type
_entity_poly.pdbx_seq_one_letter_code
_entity_poly.pdbx_strand_id
1 'polypeptide(L)'
;MWSLYMNEAKDYDTRLTTLWKDDADSLLVFTGIFASIATASVIESYKKLSPDPGDRTIALLEQISQQLSGAANGTFVPPSTAPPFSPSFSIICCNIMWLLSLVLGITSAMCATLMKQWARRYVNLPQIPSEPSRSARVRSFLFLGILKYQVLLAVDLPTTLLHLSVFFFGIGLLFFFYTIFTTVAIFLSVAVGILGFAYFILTILPWVDRSCPYNTPWSGIFWFFWHTFIPSAAFCLHWLSRKLHGIIMPQTLGQVTSSWRGTLASGWTPSRRASETI
;
A
#
# COMPACT_ATOMS: atom_id res chain seq x y z
N MET A 1 -22.96 24.07 -34.55
CA MET A 1 -21.60 23.89 -33.99
C MET A 1 -21.61 23.09 -32.68
N TRP A 2 -22.34 23.51 -31.64
CA TRP A 2 -22.41 22.77 -30.36
C TRP A 2 -22.98 21.34 -30.45
N SER A 3 -23.96 21.10 -31.32
CA SER A 3 -24.52 19.77 -31.57
C SER A 3 -23.49 18.82 -32.21
N LEU A 4 -22.71 19.32 -33.18
CA LEU A 4 -21.64 18.55 -33.83
C LEU A 4 -20.53 18.19 -32.83
N TYR A 5 -20.10 19.17 -32.02
CA TYR A 5 -19.14 18.92 -30.93
C TYR A 5 -19.66 17.86 -29.95
N MET A 6 -20.92 17.95 -29.53
CA MET A 6 -21.52 16.99 -28.60
C MET A 6 -21.66 15.59 -29.21
N ASN A 7 -21.82 15.47 -30.52
CA ASN A 7 -21.89 14.18 -31.19
C ASN A 7 -20.52 13.47 -31.15
N GLU A 8 -19.45 14.17 -31.56
CA GLU A 8 -18.08 13.63 -31.54
C GLU A 8 -17.60 13.30 -30.12
N ALA A 9 -17.94 14.20 -29.19
CA ALA A 9 -17.73 14.07 -27.77
C ALA A 9 -18.31 12.78 -27.15
N LYS A 10 -19.54 12.47 -27.55
CA LYS A 10 -20.34 11.41 -26.97
C LYS A 10 -19.73 10.04 -27.25
N ASP A 11 -19.19 9.84 -28.44
CA ASP A 11 -18.56 8.57 -28.80
C ASP A 11 -17.29 8.33 -27.97
N TYR A 12 -16.45 9.35 -27.80
CA TYR A 12 -15.28 9.28 -26.93
C TYR A 12 -15.65 8.99 -25.47
N ASP A 13 -16.60 9.75 -24.92
CA ASP A 13 -17.04 9.62 -23.52
C ASP A 13 -17.69 8.26 -23.25
N THR A 14 -18.49 7.78 -24.21
CA THR A 14 -19.14 6.46 -24.14
C THR A 14 -18.09 5.36 -24.15
N ARG A 15 -17.11 5.43 -25.04
CA ARG A 15 -16.03 4.43 -25.08
C ARG A 15 -15.23 4.41 -23.78
N LEU A 16 -14.85 5.58 -23.27
CA LEU A 16 -14.09 5.68 -22.02
C LEU A 16 -14.87 5.11 -20.82
N THR A 17 -16.14 5.47 -20.68
CA THR A 17 -16.96 5.02 -19.54
C THR A 17 -17.39 3.57 -19.65
N THR A 18 -17.55 3.02 -20.85
CA THR A 18 -17.75 1.59 -21.05
C THR A 18 -16.53 0.79 -20.60
N LEU A 19 -15.32 1.21 -20.97
CA LEU A 19 -14.08 0.58 -20.51
C LEU A 19 -14.00 0.54 -18.97
N TRP A 20 -14.20 1.69 -18.31
CA TRP A 20 -14.20 1.73 -16.83
C TRP A 20 -15.27 0.83 -16.22
N LYS A 21 -16.45 0.76 -16.83
CA LYS A 21 -17.54 -0.07 -16.32
C LYS A 21 -17.22 -1.56 -16.47
N ASP A 22 -16.68 -1.96 -17.62
CA ASP A 22 -16.33 -3.35 -17.94
C ASP A 22 -15.16 -3.84 -17.07
N ASP A 23 -14.17 -2.98 -16.82
CA ASP A 23 -13.06 -3.25 -15.88
C ASP A 23 -13.59 -3.44 -14.45
N ALA A 24 -14.47 -2.55 -13.98
CA ALA A 24 -15.11 -2.71 -12.67
C ALA A 24 -15.96 -3.98 -12.57
N ASP A 25 -16.72 -4.32 -13.62
CA ASP A 25 -17.54 -5.53 -13.66
C ASP A 25 -16.67 -6.78 -13.51
N SER A 26 -15.58 -6.85 -14.28
CA SER A 26 -14.62 -7.95 -14.20
C SER A 26 -13.97 -8.05 -12.81
N LEU A 27 -13.60 -6.90 -12.23
CA LEU A 27 -13.00 -6.84 -10.90
C LEU A 27 -13.97 -7.31 -9.81
N LEU A 28 -15.24 -6.92 -9.90
CA LEU A 28 -16.27 -7.31 -8.93
C LEU A 28 -16.51 -8.82 -8.93
N VAL A 29 -16.60 -9.42 -10.12
CA VAL A 29 -16.75 -10.89 -10.27
C VAL A 29 -15.54 -11.61 -9.67
N PHE A 30 -14.32 -11.19 -10.05
CA PHE A 30 -13.10 -11.80 -9.53
C PHE A 30 -13.01 -11.65 -8.00
N THR A 31 -13.31 -10.46 -7.48
CA THR A 31 -13.26 -10.18 -6.04
C THR A 31 -14.24 -11.06 -5.26
N GLY A 32 -15.45 -11.28 -5.80
CA GLY A 32 -16.43 -12.18 -5.19
C GLY A 32 -15.92 -13.62 -5.08
N ILE A 33 -15.36 -14.16 -6.16
CA ILE A 33 -14.79 -15.51 -6.19
C ILE A 33 -13.61 -15.62 -5.22
N PHE A 34 -12.70 -14.64 -5.27
CA PHE A 34 -11.55 -14.58 -4.38
C PHE A 34 -11.98 -14.52 -2.91
N ALA A 35 -12.97 -13.68 -2.57
CA ALA A 35 -13.49 -13.56 -1.22
C ALA A 35 -14.11 -14.88 -0.72
N SER A 36 -14.77 -15.65 -1.59
CA SER A 36 -15.27 -16.99 -1.23
C SER A 36 -14.13 -17.95 -0.87
N ILE A 37 -13.07 -18.01 -1.68
CA ILE A 37 -11.90 -18.86 -1.44
C ILE A 37 -11.17 -18.45 -0.16
N ALA A 38 -10.96 -17.13 0.02
CA ALA A 38 -10.32 -16.60 1.21
C ALA A 38 -11.16 -16.85 2.47
N THR A 39 -12.48 -16.70 2.40
CA THR A 39 -13.39 -17.00 3.53
C THR A 39 -13.35 -18.48 3.90
N ALA A 40 -13.41 -19.38 2.91
CA ALA A 40 -13.29 -20.82 3.17
C ALA A 40 -11.97 -21.17 3.85
N SER A 41 -10.87 -20.56 3.40
CA SER A 41 -9.55 -20.74 4.00
C SER A 41 -9.54 -20.23 5.46
N VAL A 42 -10.05 -19.02 5.71
CA VAL A 42 -10.18 -18.45 7.07
C VAL A 42 -10.97 -19.37 7.99
N ILE A 43 -12.09 -19.94 7.52
CA ILE A 43 -12.90 -20.87 8.31
C ILE A 43 -12.08 -22.11 8.74
N GLU A 44 -11.27 -22.67 7.84
CA GLU A 44 -10.41 -23.82 8.18
C GLU A 44 -9.28 -23.44 9.14
N SER A 45 -8.62 -22.30 8.93
CA SER A 45 -7.56 -21.84 9.81
C SER A 45 -8.07 -21.40 11.19
N TYR A 46 -9.30 -20.90 11.28
CA TYR A 46 -9.93 -20.54 12.54
C TYR A 46 -10.08 -21.74 13.48
N LYS A 47 -10.31 -22.94 12.94
CA LYS A 47 -10.35 -24.18 13.73
C LYS A 47 -9.01 -24.47 14.43
N LYS A 48 -7.88 -24.02 13.85
CA LYS A 48 -6.54 -24.17 14.42
C LYS A 48 -6.20 -23.13 15.49
N LEU A 49 -7.03 -22.11 15.68
CA LEU A 49 -6.93 -21.12 16.76
C LEU A 49 -7.65 -21.57 18.04
N SER A 50 -8.39 -22.67 18.00
CA SER A 50 -9.08 -23.28 19.13
C SER A 50 -8.47 -24.65 19.45
N PRO A 51 -8.47 -25.09 20.72
CA PRO A 51 -8.12 -26.47 21.04
C PRO A 51 -9.05 -27.43 20.30
N ASP A 52 -8.50 -28.45 19.65
CA ASP A 52 -9.31 -29.50 19.03
C ASP A 52 -9.93 -30.37 20.14
N PRO A 53 -11.27 -30.55 20.15
CA PRO A 53 -11.92 -31.40 21.14
C PRO A 53 -11.46 -32.85 21.03
N GLY A 54 -11.09 -33.34 19.84
CA GLY A 54 -10.55 -34.68 19.63
C GLY A 54 -9.20 -34.86 20.32
N ASP A 55 -8.27 -33.93 20.12
CA ASP A 55 -6.96 -33.94 20.79
C ASP A 55 -7.12 -33.91 22.32
N ARG A 56 -8.10 -33.15 22.83
CA ARG A 56 -8.43 -33.13 24.27
C ARG A 56 -8.97 -34.48 24.75
N THR A 57 -9.83 -35.13 23.98
CA THR A 57 -10.34 -36.46 24.30
C THR A 57 -9.23 -37.52 24.28
N ILE A 58 -8.32 -37.47 23.30
CA ILE A 58 -7.16 -38.38 23.21
C ILE A 58 -6.25 -38.21 24.42
N ALA A 59 -5.92 -36.96 24.79
CA ALA A 59 -5.09 -36.67 25.96
C ALA A 59 -5.73 -37.19 27.26
N LEU A 60 -7.06 -37.04 27.40
CA LEU A 60 -7.80 -37.58 28.55
C LEU A 60 -7.81 -39.12 28.54
N LEU A 61 -7.97 -39.76 27.38
CA LEU A 61 -7.90 -41.23 27.25
C LEU A 61 -6.51 -41.77 27.61
N GLU A 62 -5.45 -41.09 27.16
CA GLU A 62 -4.08 -41.45 27.49
C GLU A 62 -3.82 -41.30 29.00
N GLN A 63 -4.32 -40.21 29.60
CA GLN A 63 -4.25 -40.02 31.04
C GLN A 63 -4.98 -41.12 31.81
N ILE A 64 -6.20 -41.50 31.39
CA ILE A 64 -6.97 -42.59 32.01
C ILE A 64 -6.21 -43.93 31.85
N SER A 65 -5.62 -44.19 30.68
CA SER A 65 -4.84 -45.39 30.42
C SER A 65 -3.60 -45.48 31.32
N GLN A 66 -2.88 -44.37 31.51
CA GLN A 66 -1.73 -44.29 32.42
C GLN A 66 -2.13 -44.45 33.90
N GLN A 67 -3.28 -43.91 34.30
CA GLN A 67 -3.81 -44.09 35.65
C GLN A 67 -4.21 -45.55 35.91
N LEU A 68 -4.85 -46.20 34.93
CA LEU A 68 -5.26 -47.59 35.04
C LEU A 68 -4.05 -48.55 35.09
N SER A 69 -3.00 -48.28 34.30
CA SER A 69 -1.76 -49.06 34.34
C SER A 69 -0.97 -48.85 35.63
N GLY A 70 -0.90 -47.61 36.14
CA GLY A 70 -0.31 -47.30 37.44
C GLY A 70 -1.03 -48.01 38.59
N ALA A 71 -2.37 -47.95 38.59
CA ALA A 71 -3.19 -48.64 39.59
C ALA A 71 -2.95 -50.16 39.59
N ALA A 72 -2.80 -50.78 38.41
CA ALA A 72 -2.48 -52.20 38.29
C ALA A 72 -1.07 -52.55 38.84
N ASN A 73 -0.11 -51.63 38.74
CA ASN A 73 1.25 -51.79 39.26
C ASN A 73 1.44 -51.27 40.70
N GLY A 74 0.37 -50.84 41.37
CA GLY A 74 0.42 -50.28 42.72
C GLY A 74 1.08 -48.90 42.82
N THR A 75 1.27 -48.20 41.70
CA THR A 75 1.85 -46.85 41.64
C THR A 75 0.76 -45.80 41.40
N PHE A 76 0.71 -44.78 42.26
CA PHE A 76 -0.20 -43.65 42.09
C PHE A 76 0.36 -42.66 41.07
N VAL A 77 -0.33 -42.50 39.93
CA VAL A 77 -0.01 -41.50 38.92
C VAL A 77 -0.92 -40.28 39.13
N PRO A 78 -0.37 -39.11 39.52
CA PRO A 78 -1.18 -37.92 39.72
C PRO A 78 -1.81 -37.46 38.39
N PRO A 79 -2.98 -36.80 38.42
CA PRO A 79 -3.59 -36.24 37.22
C PRO A 79 -2.65 -35.20 36.60
N SER A 80 -2.27 -35.43 35.34
CA SER A 80 -1.47 -34.48 34.57
C SER A 80 -2.36 -33.35 34.08
N THR A 81 -2.09 -32.11 34.49
CA THR A 81 -2.77 -30.94 33.94
C THR A 81 -2.19 -30.65 32.56
N ALA A 82 -2.97 -30.92 31.51
CA ALA A 82 -2.56 -30.60 30.15
C ALA A 82 -2.18 -29.11 30.04
N PRO A 83 -1.09 -28.76 29.32
CA PRO A 83 -0.65 -27.38 29.20
C PRO A 83 -1.76 -26.49 28.61
N PRO A 84 -1.78 -25.19 28.95
CA PRO A 84 -2.72 -24.26 28.36
C PRO A 84 -2.51 -24.23 26.84
N PHE A 85 -3.61 -24.26 26.10
CA PHE A 85 -3.56 -24.21 24.65
C PHE A 85 -2.99 -22.87 24.20
N SER A 86 -1.94 -22.92 23.37
CA SER A 86 -1.35 -21.74 22.75
C SER A 86 -1.21 -21.99 21.25
N PRO A 87 -1.89 -21.23 20.39
CA PRO A 87 -1.80 -21.41 18.95
C PRO A 87 -0.39 -21.03 18.44
N SER A 88 0.08 -21.73 17.41
CA SER A 88 1.37 -21.43 16.78
C SER A 88 1.38 -20.02 16.20
N PHE A 89 2.51 -19.31 16.37
CA PHE A 89 2.72 -17.97 15.81
C PHE A 89 2.43 -17.92 14.30
N SER A 90 2.84 -18.95 13.54
CA SER A 90 2.59 -19.05 12.10
C SER A 90 1.10 -19.06 11.75
N ILE A 91 0.27 -19.73 12.56
CA ILE A 91 -1.19 -19.77 12.37
C ILE A 91 -1.80 -18.39 12.66
N ILE A 92 -1.34 -17.70 13.70
CA ILE A 92 -1.81 -16.34 14.01
C ILE A 92 -1.48 -15.39 12.85
N CYS A 93 -0.23 -15.39 12.38
CA CYS A 93 0.19 -14.58 11.23
C CYS A 93 -0.62 -14.91 9.97
N CYS A 94 -0.86 -16.19 9.69
CA CYS A 94 -1.71 -16.62 8.58
C CYS A 94 -3.11 -16.02 8.66
N ASN A 95 -3.78 -16.11 9.81
CA ASN A 95 -5.13 -15.55 9.97
C ASN A 95 -5.15 -14.03 9.79
N ILE A 96 -4.16 -13.32 10.33
CA ILE A 96 -4.05 -11.86 10.14
C ILE A 96 -3.90 -11.53 8.64
N MET A 97 -3.01 -12.22 7.94
CA MET A 97 -2.75 -12.01 6.51
C MET A 97 -4.00 -12.30 5.66
N TRP A 98 -4.73 -13.38 5.96
CA TRP A 98 -5.96 -13.72 5.26
C TRP A 98 -7.12 -12.76 5.55
N LEU A 99 -7.31 -12.35 6.81
CA LEU A 99 -8.32 -11.33 7.13
C LEU A 99 -7.99 -9.99 6.47
N LEU A 100 -6.71 -9.60 6.48
CA LEU A 100 -6.26 -8.39 5.79
C LEU A 100 -6.50 -8.49 4.27
N SER A 101 -6.24 -9.66 3.68
CA SER A 101 -6.57 -9.91 2.27
C SER A 101 -8.05 -9.72 1.97
N LEU A 102 -8.95 -10.23 2.82
CA LEU A 102 -10.39 -10.06 2.66
C LEU A 102 -10.81 -8.60 2.75
N VAL A 103 -10.30 -7.85 3.74
CA VAL A 103 -10.60 -6.43 3.90
C VAL A 103 -10.14 -5.63 2.68
N LEU A 104 -8.94 -5.90 2.16
CA LEU A 104 -8.42 -5.24 0.97
C LEU A 104 -9.24 -5.59 -0.29
N GLY A 105 -9.66 -6.85 -0.42
CA GLY A 105 -10.53 -7.31 -1.51
C GLY A 105 -11.90 -6.61 -1.48
N ILE A 106 -12.55 -6.58 -0.32
CA ILE A 106 -13.84 -5.87 -0.15
C ILE A 106 -13.70 -4.37 -0.45
N THR A 107 -12.61 -3.75 0.01
CA THR A 107 -12.32 -2.35 -0.28
C THR A 107 -12.15 -2.12 -1.79
N SER A 108 -11.46 -3.02 -2.49
CA SER A 108 -11.33 -3.00 -3.94
C SER A 108 -12.71 -3.05 -4.65
N ALA A 109 -13.59 -3.97 -4.24
CA ALA A 109 -14.95 -4.05 -4.77
C ALA A 109 -15.77 -2.78 -4.51
N MET A 110 -15.61 -2.16 -3.34
CA MET A 110 -16.25 -0.88 -3.02
C MET A 110 -15.76 0.23 -3.96
N CYS A 111 -14.45 0.32 -4.20
CA CYS A 111 -13.87 1.28 -5.15
C CYS A 111 -14.35 1.03 -6.58
N ALA A 112 -14.41 -0.22 -7.06
CA ALA A 112 -14.97 -0.54 -8.37
C ALA A 112 -16.43 -0.13 -8.49
N THR A 113 -17.23 -0.31 -7.44
CA THR A 113 -18.63 0.13 -7.43
C THR A 113 -18.75 1.66 -7.53
N LEU A 114 -17.90 2.40 -6.82
CA LEU A 114 -17.83 3.87 -6.93
C LEU A 114 -17.42 4.31 -8.34
N MET A 115 -16.43 3.64 -8.94
CA MET A 115 -16.01 3.90 -10.32
C MET A 115 -17.19 3.78 -11.31
N LYS A 116 -18.02 2.75 -11.16
CA LYS A 116 -19.24 2.60 -11.97
C LYS A 116 -20.25 3.73 -11.73
N GLN A 117 -20.38 4.20 -10.49
CA GLN A 117 -21.25 5.33 -10.17
C GLN A 117 -20.75 6.62 -10.83
N TRP A 118 -19.43 6.87 -10.80
CA TRP A 118 -18.81 8.02 -11.44
C TRP A 118 -18.96 7.97 -12.96
N ALA A 119 -18.72 6.81 -13.58
CA ALA A 119 -18.90 6.59 -15.01
C ALA A 119 -20.35 6.89 -15.45
N ARG A 120 -21.35 6.35 -14.73
CA ARG A 120 -22.76 6.65 -14.99
C ARG A 120 -23.07 8.14 -14.83
N ARG A 121 -22.57 8.78 -13.77
CA ARG A 121 -22.79 10.21 -13.53
C ARG A 121 -22.19 11.05 -14.65
N TYR A 122 -21.00 10.71 -15.14
CA TYR A 122 -20.32 11.43 -16.21
C TYR A 122 -21.11 11.44 -17.52
N VAL A 123 -21.70 10.30 -17.91
CA VAL A 123 -22.51 10.21 -19.14
C VAL A 123 -23.89 10.86 -18.99
N ASN A 124 -24.52 10.70 -17.82
CA ASN A 124 -25.92 11.12 -17.63
C ASN A 124 -26.07 12.63 -17.37
N LEU A 125 -25.13 13.27 -16.65
CA LEU A 125 -25.27 14.69 -16.29
C LEU A 125 -25.37 15.64 -17.51
N PRO A 126 -24.57 15.46 -18.58
CA PRO A 126 -24.67 16.28 -19.78
C PRO A 126 -25.98 16.09 -20.57
N GLN A 127 -26.74 15.01 -20.32
CA GLN A 127 -28.02 14.74 -20.98
C GLN A 127 -29.21 15.44 -20.29
N ILE A 128 -29.02 16.02 -19.09
CA ILE A 128 -30.09 16.68 -18.34
C ILE A 128 -30.55 17.99 -19.02
N PRO A 129 -29.65 18.89 -19.46
CA PRO A 129 -30.07 20.09 -20.18
C PRO A 129 -30.57 19.73 -21.59
N SER A 130 -31.69 20.33 -22.02
CA SER A 130 -32.22 20.19 -23.38
C SER A 130 -31.45 21.03 -24.41
N GLU A 131 -30.81 22.11 -23.97
CA GLU A 131 -30.06 23.02 -24.84
C GLU A 131 -28.63 22.50 -25.09
N PRO A 132 -28.23 22.28 -26.37
CA PRO A 132 -26.91 21.73 -26.71
C PRO A 132 -25.72 22.54 -26.15
N SER A 133 -25.85 23.86 -26.04
CA SER A 133 -24.79 24.74 -25.50
C SER A 133 -24.57 24.51 -24.00
N ARG A 134 -25.65 24.25 -23.24
CA ARG A 134 -25.60 24.02 -21.80
C ARG A 134 -25.08 22.63 -21.50
N SER A 135 -25.50 21.62 -22.25
CA SER A 135 -24.95 20.25 -22.17
C SER A 135 -23.44 20.23 -22.45
N ALA A 136 -22.98 20.98 -23.46
CA ALA A 136 -21.55 21.09 -23.81
C ALA A 136 -20.72 21.66 -22.66
N ARG A 137 -21.22 22.69 -21.97
CA ARG A 137 -20.57 23.29 -20.79
C ARG A 137 -20.50 22.34 -19.61
N VAL A 138 -21.57 21.59 -19.33
CA VAL A 138 -21.59 20.60 -18.24
C VAL A 138 -20.57 19.49 -18.52
N ARG A 139 -20.54 18.96 -19.75
CA ARG A 139 -19.53 17.96 -20.17
C ARG A 139 -18.11 18.50 -20.01
N SER A 140 -17.82 19.68 -20.55
CA SER A 140 -16.46 20.25 -20.49
C SER A 140 -16.02 20.48 -19.04
N PHE A 141 -16.92 20.92 -18.16
CA PHE A 141 -16.65 21.06 -16.74
C PHE A 141 -16.31 19.72 -16.07
N LEU A 142 -17.08 18.67 -16.37
CA LEU A 142 -16.81 17.33 -15.83
C LEU A 142 -15.51 16.73 -16.36
N PHE A 143 -15.22 16.89 -17.66
CA PHE A 143 -13.99 16.41 -18.28
C PHE A 143 -12.75 17.13 -17.71
N LEU A 144 -12.82 18.45 -17.53
CA LEU A 144 -11.79 19.21 -16.82
C LEU A 144 -11.63 18.73 -15.36
N GLY A 145 -12.74 18.36 -14.71
CA GLY A 145 -12.73 17.71 -13.40
C GLY A 145 -11.96 16.38 -13.41
N ILE A 146 -12.22 15.50 -14.37
CA ILE A 146 -11.52 14.22 -14.53
C ILE A 146 -10.00 14.43 -14.64
N LEU A 147 -9.58 15.40 -15.45
CA LEU A 147 -8.17 15.76 -15.61
C LEU A 147 -7.57 16.38 -14.34
N LYS A 148 -8.30 17.30 -13.69
CA LYS A 148 -7.84 18.00 -12.49
C LYS A 148 -7.68 17.06 -11.30
N TYR A 149 -8.64 16.16 -11.08
CA TYR A 149 -8.62 15.21 -9.96
C TYR A 149 -7.89 13.91 -10.29
N GLN A 150 -7.28 13.80 -11.47
CA GLN A 150 -6.53 12.61 -11.89
C GLN A 150 -7.36 11.34 -11.69
N VAL A 151 -8.63 11.36 -12.12
CA VAL A 151 -9.54 10.21 -11.95
C VAL A 151 -8.98 8.95 -12.61
N LEU A 152 -8.12 9.09 -13.61
CA LEU A 152 -7.34 8.00 -14.21
C LEU A 152 -6.50 7.23 -13.17
N LEU A 153 -5.88 7.90 -12.19
CA LEU A 153 -5.16 7.24 -11.09
C LEU A 153 -6.14 6.55 -10.13
N ALA A 154 -7.33 7.11 -9.95
CA ALA A 154 -8.37 6.49 -9.13
C ALA A 154 -8.97 5.23 -9.77
N VAL A 155 -8.92 5.12 -11.10
CA VAL A 155 -9.34 3.92 -11.85
C VAL A 155 -8.38 2.74 -11.62
N ASP A 156 -7.10 3.02 -11.37
CA ASP A 156 -6.09 1.97 -11.08
C ASP A 156 -6.17 1.44 -9.64
N LEU A 157 -6.69 2.24 -8.70
CA LEU A 157 -6.75 1.91 -7.27
C LEU A 157 -7.52 0.61 -6.93
N PRO A 158 -8.71 0.35 -7.49
CA PRO A 158 -9.41 -0.92 -7.28
C PRO A 158 -8.52 -2.13 -7.61
N THR A 159 -7.87 -2.12 -8.77
CA THR A 159 -7.03 -3.23 -9.23
C THR A 159 -5.78 -3.39 -8.35
N THR A 160 -5.18 -2.29 -7.89
CA THR A 160 -3.98 -2.36 -7.02
C THR A 160 -4.30 -2.99 -5.66
N LEU A 161 -5.42 -2.59 -5.05
CA LEU A 161 -5.89 -3.16 -3.79
C LEU A 161 -6.19 -4.66 -3.93
N LEU A 162 -6.77 -5.07 -5.06
CA LEU A 162 -7.03 -6.48 -5.33
C LEU A 162 -5.72 -7.28 -5.48
N HIS A 163 -4.75 -6.76 -6.23
CA HIS A 163 -3.46 -7.43 -6.36
C HIS A 163 -2.78 -7.58 -5.00
N LEU A 164 -2.78 -6.51 -4.20
CA LEU A 164 -2.25 -6.54 -2.84
C LEU A 164 -2.94 -7.62 -2.00
N SER A 165 -4.26 -7.68 -2.06
CA SER A 165 -5.07 -8.73 -1.42
C SER A 165 -4.63 -10.14 -1.83
N VAL A 166 -4.45 -10.41 -3.12
CA VAL A 166 -4.00 -11.72 -3.62
C VAL A 166 -2.59 -12.06 -3.11
N PHE A 167 -1.67 -11.09 -3.04
CA PHE A 167 -0.33 -11.32 -2.47
C PHE A 167 -0.39 -11.67 -0.98
N PHE A 168 -1.16 -10.91 -0.19
CA PHE A 168 -1.37 -11.20 1.23
C PHE A 168 -1.97 -12.59 1.44
N PHE A 169 -2.94 -12.97 0.61
CA PHE A 169 -3.54 -14.29 0.65
C PHE A 169 -2.54 -15.41 0.33
N GLY A 170 -1.75 -15.24 -0.73
CA GLY A 170 -0.70 -16.19 -1.12
C GLY A 170 0.36 -16.38 -0.04
N ILE A 171 0.81 -15.29 0.60
CA ILE A 171 1.75 -15.36 1.73
C ILE A 171 1.14 -16.13 2.90
N GLY A 172 -0.10 -15.82 3.28
CA GLY A 172 -0.81 -16.56 4.34
C GLY A 172 -0.94 -18.05 4.00
N LEU A 173 -1.21 -18.38 2.73
CA LEU A 173 -1.31 -19.77 2.27
C LEU A 173 0.00 -20.54 2.46
N LEU A 174 1.14 -19.91 2.20
CA LEU A 174 2.44 -20.53 2.47
C LEU A 174 2.61 -20.81 3.97
N PHE A 175 2.38 -19.82 4.84
CA PHE A 175 2.49 -20.01 6.29
C PHE A 175 1.58 -21.13 6.83
N PHE A 176 0.36 -21.23 6.30
CA PHE A 176 -0.58 -22.28 6.65
C PHE A 176 -0.04 -23.67 6.31
N PHE A 177 0.34 -23.90 5.05
CA PHE A 177 0.83 -25.20 4.62
C PHE A 177 2.19 -25.56 5.22
N TYR A 178 3.07 -24.59 5.50
CA TYR A 178 4.32 -24.84 6.22
C TYR A 178 4.09 -25.39 7.63
N THR A 179 2.96 -25.06 8.26
CA THR A 179 2.63 -25.56 9.61
C THR A 179 2.04 -26.97 9.58
N ILE A 180 1.40 -27.37 8.47
CA ILE A 180 0.68 -28.66 8.37
C ILE A 180 1.48 -29.71 7.58
N PHE A 181 1.90 -29.37 6.35
CA PHE A 181 2.58 -30.29 5.43
C PHE A 181 3.69 -29.58 4.65
N THR A 182 4.93 -29.66 5.14
CA THR A 182 6.11 -29.00 4.56
C THR A 182 6.32 -29.36 3.08
N THR A 183 6.08 -30.61 2.67
CA THR A 183 6.22 -31.02 1.26
C THR A 183 5.29 -30.25 0.34
N VAL A 184 4.02 -30.12 0.69
CA VAL A 184 3.04 -29.33 -0.09
C VAL A 184 3.43 -27.86 -0.09
N ALA A 185 3.91 -27.35 1.04
CA ALA A 185 4.37 -25.97 1.17
C ALA A 185 5.55 -25.64 0.24
N ILE A 186 6.49 -26.58 0.03
CA ILE A 186 7.62 -26.40 -0.89
C ILE A 186 7.14 -26.29 -2.35
N PHE A 187 6.27 -27.20 -2.81
CA PHE A 187 5.75 -27.12 -4.17
C PHE A 187 4.94 -25.83 -4.39
N LEU A 188 4.14 -25.45 -3.39
CA LEU A 188 3.37 -24.23 -3.42
C LEU A 188 4.26 -22.98 -3.42
N SER A 189 5.34 -22.96 -2.63
CA SER A 189 6.27 -21.81 -2.57
C SER A 189 7.03 -21.62 -3.87
N VAL A 190 7.42 -22.70 -4.55
CA VAL A 190 8.01 -22.63 -5.89
C VAL A 190 7.02 -22.05 -6.90
N ALA A 191 5.77 -22.54 -6.92
CA ALA A 191 4.76 -22.05 -7.86
C ALA A 191 4.43 -20.56 -7.62
N VAL A 192 4.18 -20.17 -6.36
CA VAL A 192 3.93 -18.77 -5.98
C VAL A 192 5.16 -17.90 -6.25
N GLY A 193 6.36 -18.41 -6.01
CA GLY A 193 7.62 -17.71 -6.27
C GLY A 193 7.84 -17.43 -7.75
N ILE A 194 7.60 -18.39 -8.64
CA ILE A 194 7.71 -18.22 -10.10
C ILE A 194 6.73 -17.14 -10.58
N LEU A 195 5.46 -17.23 -10.17
CA LEU A 195 4.43 -16.25 -10.54
C LEU A 195 4.74 -14.85 -9.99
N GLY A 196 5.16 -14.77 -8.72
CA GLY A 196 5.57 -13.51 -8.09
C GLY A 196 6.79 -12.89 -8.76
N PHE A 197 7.76 -13.70 -9.16
CA PHE A 197 8.94 -13.25 -9.89
C PHE A 197 8.59 -12.73 -11.28
N ALA A 198 7.74 -13.44 -12.02
CA ALA A 198 7.22 -12.97 -13.30
C ALA A 198 6.48 -11.62 -13.15
N TYR A 199 5.64 -11.49 -12.13
CA TYR A 199 4.94 -10.24 -11.82
C TYR A 199 5.89 -9.09 -11.49
N PHE A 200 6.95 -9.37 -10.75
CA PHE A 200 7.99 -8.40 -10.41
C PHE A 200 8.73 -7.90 -11.65
N ILE A 201 9.10 -8.81 -12.56
CA ILE A 201 9.69 -8.46 -13.85
C ILE A 201 8.76 -7.53 -14.63
N LEU A 202 7.48 -7.90 -14.77
CA LEU A 202 6.48 -7.09 -15.47
C LEU A 202 6.31 -5.69 -14.86
N THR A 203 6.56 -5.53 -13.56
CA THR A 203 6.47 -4.23 -12.88
C THR A 203 7.71 -3.36 -13.12
N ILE A 204 8.90 -3.96 -13.29
CA ILE A 204 10.16 -3.25 -13.53
C ILE A 204 10.38 -2.97 -15.02
N LEU A 205 9.85 -3.81 -15.91
CA LEU A 205 10.07 -3.71 -17.36
C LEU A 205 9.79 -2.29 -17.93
N PRO A 206 8.72 -1.56 -17.52
CA PRO A 206 8.45 -0.19 -17.99
C PRO A 206 9.48 0.84 -17.56
N TRP A 207 10.29 0.55 -16.54
CA TRP A 207 11.35 1.43 -16.07
C TRP A 207 12.61 1.29 -16.91
N VAL A 208 12.85 0.10 -17.48
CA VAL A 208 14.00 -0.18 -18.34
C VAL A 208 13.70 0.26 -19.78
N ASP A 209 12.50 -0.03 -20.28
CA ASP A 209 12.05 0.40 -21.59
C ASP A 209 10.69 1.11 -21.48
N ARG A 210 10.71 2.43 -21.69
CA ARG A 210 9.50 3.27 -21.71
C ARG A 210 8.54 2.95 -22.86
N SER A 211 8.99 2.19 -23.86
CA SER A 211 8.20 1.79 -25.03
C SER A 211 7.41 0.50 -24.79
N CYS A 212 7.64 -0.18 -23.67
CA CYS A 212 6.98 -1.45 -23.36
C CYS A 212 5.49 -1.23 -23.04
N PRO A 213 4.57 -2.02 -23.66
CA PRO A 213 3.13 -1.88 -23.45
C PRO A 213 2.64 -2.49 -22.12
N TYR A 214 3.51 -3.22 -21.40
CA TYR A 214 3.18 -3.86 -20.13
C TYR A 214 3.13 -2.85 -19.01
N ASN A 215 1.97 -2.25 -18.73
CA ASN A 215 1.81 -1.36 -17.59
C ASN A 215 1.11 -2.11 -16.45
N THR A 216 1.78 -2.31 -15.32
CA THR A 216 1.11 -2.84 -14.12
C THR A 216 0.51 -1.68 -13.33
N PRO A 217 -0.56 -1.89 -12.56
CA PRO A 217 -1.12 -0.81 -11.74
C PRO A 217 -0.10 -0.21 -10.74
N TRP A 218 0.93 -0.98 -10.40
CA TRP A 218 2.02 -0.57 -9.52
C TRP A 218 3.05 0.33 -10.21
N SER A 219 3.37 0.13 -11.50
CA SER A 219 4.33 0.98 -12.20
C SER A 219 3.88 2.44 -12.23
N GLY A 220 2.57 2.69 -12.39
CA GLY A 220 1.96 4.02 -12.32
C GLY A 220 2.06 4.67 -10.93
N ILE A 221 1.71 3.93 -9.88
CA ILE A 221 1.80 4.39 -8.48
C ILE A 221 3.26 4.67 -8.09
N PHE A 222 4.17 3.75 -8.40
CA PHE A 222 5.59 3.93 -8.09
C PHE A 222 6.19 5.10 -8.87
N TRP A 223 5.80 5.32 -10.12
CA TRP A 223 6.23 6.50 -10.87
C TRP A 223 5.78 7.81 -10.20
N PHE A 224 4.54 7.88 -9.71
CA PHE A 224 4.04 9.04 -8.97
C PHE A 224 4.78 9.26 -7.63
N PHE A 225 4.95 8.21 -6.83
CA PHE A 225 5.72 8.30 -5.58
C PHE A 225 7.16 8.68 -5.84
N TRP A 226 7.81 8.10 -6.85
CA TRP A 226 9.17 8.45 -7.26
C TRP A 226 9.27 9.93 -7.62
N HIS A 227 8.33 10.46 -8.41
CA HIS A 227 8.37 11.85 -8.85
C HIS A 227 7.95 12.87 -7.78
N THR A 228 7.22 12.46 -6.74
CA THR A 228 6.76 13.34 -5.65
C THR A 228 7.67 13.28 -4.43
N PHE A 229 8.18 12.08 -4.09
CA PHE A 229 8.97 11.82 -2.89
C PHE A 229 10.45 12.19 -3.06
N ILE A 230 11.03 11.99 -4.23
CA ILE A 230 12.44 12.34 -4.49
C ILE A 230 12.71 13.84 -4.41
N PRO A 231 11.94 14.74 -5.05
CA PRO A 231 12.19 16.18 -4.92
C PRO A 231 11.88 16.69 -3.51
N SER A 232 10.92 16.12 -2.78
CA SER A 232 10.60 16.51 -1.40
C SER A 232 11.64 16.02 -0.39
N ALA A 233 12.15 14.80 -0.53
CA ALA A 233 13.27 14.28 0.26
C ALA A 233 14.58 15.03 -0.04
N ALA A 234 14.86 15.32 -1.32
CA ALA A 234 16.02 16.12 -1.73
C ALA A 234 15.93 17.56 -1.19
N PHE A 235 14.74 18.17 -1.23
CA PHE A 235 14.49 19.48 -0.64
C PHE A 235 14.69 19.45 0.88
N CYS A 236 14.23 18.40 1.57
CA CYS A 236 14.41 18.22 3.01
C CYS A 236 15.89 18.04 3.38
N LEU A 237 16.63 17.20 2.65
CA LEU A 237 18.08 17.01 2.83
C LEU A 237 18.87 18.30 2.58
N HIS A 238 18.50 19.07 1.56
CA HIS A 238 19.11 20.36 1.26
C HIS A 238 18.75 21.44 2.29
N TRP A 239 17.54 21.40 2.86
CA TRP A 239 17.14 22.27 3.97
C TRP A 239 17.93 21.93 5.25
N LEU A 240 18.06 20.64 5.56
CA LEU A 240 18.84 20.14 6.69
C LEU A 240 20.33 20.49 6.55
N SER A 241 20.91 20.34 5.35
CA SER A 241 22.30 20.71 5.11
C SER A 241 22.53 22.22 5.26
N ARG A 242 21.60 23.08 4.81
CA ARG A 242 21.66 24.53 5.03
C ARG A 242 21.52 24.90 6.51
N LYS A 243 20.63 24.23 7.24
CA LYS A 243 20.48 24.42 8.70
C LYS A 243 21.75 24.00 9.44
N LEU A 244 22.34 22.85 9.11
CA LEU A 244 23.60 22.38 9.68
C LEU A 244 24.75 23.34 9.36
N HIS A 245 24.87 23.81 8.13
CA HIS A 245 25.88 24.82 7.77
C HIS A 245 25.69 26.13 8.53
N GLY A 246 24.45 26.56 8.78
CA GLY A 246 24.15 27.75 9.60
C GLY A 246 24.45 27.57 11.09
N ILE A 247 24.40 26.34 11.61
CA ILE A 247 24.77 26.01 13.01
C ILE A 247 26.29 25.85 13.16
N ILE A 248 26.97 25.30 12.14
CA ILE A 248 28.42 25.05 12.13
C ILE A 248 29.23 26.33 11.82
N MET A 249 28.62 27.36 11.22
CA MET A 249 29.19 28.71 11.10
C MET A 249 28.57 29.68 12.14
N PRO A 250 28.80 29.50 13.46
CA PRO A 250 28.45 30.52 14.41
C PRO A 250 29.36 31.75 14.20
N GLN A 251 28.83 32.91 14.57
CA GLN A 251 29.34 34.28 14.37
C GLN A 251 30.73 34.61 14.98
N THR A 252 31.59 33.62 15.22
CA THR A 252 32.91 33.81 15.84
C THR A 252 33.92 34.49 14.91
N LEU A 253 33.81 34.34 13.59
CA LEU A 253 34.66 35.07 12.64
C LEU A 253 34.33 36.58 12.58
N GLY A 254 33.09 36.98 12.88
CA GLY A 254 32.70 38.39 12.91
C GLY A 254 33.23 39.13 14.15
N GLN A 255 33.25 38.47 15.31
CA GLN A 255 33.77 39.07 16.55
C GLN A 255 35.30 39.12 16.60
N VAL A 256 36.00 38.10 16.06
CA VAL A 256 37.46 38.13 16.01
C VAL A 256 37.93 39.24 15.07
N THR A 257 37.32 39.40 13.90
CA THR A 257 37.74 40.44 12.93
C THR A 257 37.42 41.88 13.38
N SER A 258 36.40 42.10 14.21
CA SER A 258 36.12 43.43 14.79
C SER A 258 37.04 43.78 15.96
N SER A 259 37.43 42.79 16.77
CA SER A 259 38.41 42.95 17.85
C SER A 259 39.77 43.42 17.32
N TRP A 260 40.30 42.78 16.26
CA TRP A 260 41.58 43.17 15.66
C TRP A 260 41.57 44.59 15.07
N ARG A 261 40.44 45.06 14.53
CA ARG A 261 40.32 46.45 14.04
C ARG A 261 40.32 47.48 15.17
N GLY A 262 39.71 47.16 16.32
CA GLY A 262 39.71 48.03 17.49
C GLY A 262 41.12 48.24 18.06
N THR A 263 41.91 47.16 18.14
CA THR A 263 43.27 47.21 18.70
C THR A 263 44.26 47.95 17.81
N LEU A 264 44.12 47.85 16.48
CA LEU A 264 44.96 48.59 15.53
C LEU A 264 44.64 50.10 15.51
N ALA A 265 43.38 50.48 15.74
CA ALA A 265 42.97 51.88 15.76
C ALA A 265 43.43 52.63 17.04
N SER A 266 43.54 51.95 18.18
CA SER A 266 43.99 52.58 19.44
C SER A 266 45.51 52.81 19.52
N GLY A 267 46.30 52.20 18.64
CA GLY A 267 47.76 52.36 18.60
C GLY A 267 48.26 53.57 17.79
N TRP A 268 47.36 54.32 17.14
CA TRP A 268 47.69 55.39 16.20
C TRP A 268 47.09 56.74 16.65
N THR A 269 47.54 57.28 17.79
CA THR A 269 47.30 58.68 18.16
C THR A 269 48.61 59.46 18.18
N PRO A 270 48.99 60.14 17.08
CA PRO A 270 50.11 61.07 17.10
C PRO A 270 49.68 62.37 17.78
N SER A 271 50.37 62.74 18.86
CA SER A 271 50.27 64.05 19.52
C SER A 271 50.62 65.17 18.53
N ARG A 272 49.63 65.93 18.05
CA ARG A 272 49.88 67.12 17.22
C ARG A 272 50.36 68.30 18.08
N ARG A 273 51.65 68.60 17.94
CA ARG A 273 52.32 69.82 18.37
C ARG A 273 52.07 70.94 17.33
N ALA A 274 51.97 72.16 17.85
CA ALA A 274 51.70 73.43 17.18
C ALA A 274 52.73 73.88 16.11
N SER A 275 52.26 74.70 15.16
CA SER A 275 52.90 75.87 14.49
C SER A 275 52.06 76.18 13.23
N GLU A 276 51.35 77.32 13.12
CA GLU A 276 51.78 78.71 12.86
C GLU A 276 52.23 78.99 11.41
N THR A 277 51.54 79.98 10.80
CA THR A 277 51.95 80.99 9.79
C THR A 277 52.43 80.48 8.41
N ILE A 278 52.07 81.02 7.24
CA ILE A 278 51.56 82.31 6.74
C ILE A 278 50.56 82.02 5.61
#